data_AF-A0A9Q1CLA5-F1
#
_entry.id   AF-A0A9Q1CLA5-F1
#
_cell.length_a   1.000
_cell.length_b   1.000
_cell.length_c   1.000
_cell.angle_alpha   90.00
_cell.angle_beta   90.00
_cell.angle_gamma   90.00
#
_symmetry.space_group_name_H-M   'P 1'
#
loop_
_entity.id
_entity.type
_entity.pdbx_description
1 polymer ?
#
loop_
_entity_poly.entity_id
_entity_poly.type
_entity_poly.pdbx_seq_one_letter_code
_entity_poly.pdbx_strand_id
1 'polypeptide(L)'
;MAGQSDLIKKAAEGALEEIKKCAPEEYTRLAAGTDIKDKILKAAEATAKETLLLAEEFAGQPNAIAERIAKHLPDDRVKLIQGGLNIPTFRIEIVKKDDGKHWLEFTRDGKEFLPADELVSRFDVDWGITLQYTSILIEAILLVMSAVGIPISLSAYVIKKTVNEAAASIRSKASSKLRLALDDFVGAWDAAASNPSKKAQALFDVIKESYSATGIIWNIIQSLCSNMEWYEWMETSAKVTAMIIAAINTDGAPLIAEISLIILSAEDFAKKIANVTQLCDIKKAM
;
A
#
# COMPACT_ATOMS: atom_id res chain seq x y z
N MET A 1 7.48 -22.50 18.30
CA MET A 1 7.43 -21.15 17.69
C MET A 1 8.87 -20.72 17.43
N ALA A 2 9.14 -20.03 16.33
CA ALA A 2 10.46 -19.45 16.10
C ALA A 2 10.71 -18.33 17.14
N GLY A 3 11.97 -18.11 17.56
CA GLY A 3 12.28 -17.01 18.47
C GLY A 3 12.12 -15.66 17.77
N GLN A 4 11.94 -14.57 18.53
CA GLN A 4 11.93 -13.21 17.94
C GLN A 4 13.15 -12.98 17.03
N SER A 5 14.34 -13.39 17.48
CA SER A 5 15.58 -13.26 16.69
C SER A 5 15.52 -13.98 15.34
N ASP A 6 14.84 -15.13 15.27
CA ASP A 6 14.67 -15.88 14.02
C ASP A 6 13.68 -15.16 13.09
N LEU A 7 12.63 -14.56 13.63
CA LEU A 7 11.64 -13.79 12.87
C LEU A 7 12.22 -12.47 12.32
N ILE A 8 13.02 -11.76 13.13
CA ILE A 8 13.78 -10.56 12.69
C ILE A 8 14.66 -10.93 11.51
N LYS A 9 15.49 -11.97 11.69
CA LYS A 9 16.41 -12.44 10.66
C LYS A 9 15.67 -12.88 9.39
N LYS A 10 14.61 -13.68 9.52
CA LYS A 10 13.77 -14.14 8.40
C LYS A 10 13.15 -12.98 7.63
N ALA A 11 12.71 -11.91 8.30
CA ALA A 11 12.16 -10.73 7.65
C ALA A 11 13.23 -9.93 6.90
N ALA A 12 14.41 -9.75 7.50
CA ALA A 12 15.49 -9.00 6.89
C ALA A 12 16.17 -9.76 5.72
N GLU A 13 16.43 -11.06 5.87
CA GLU A 13 16.91 -11.93 4.77
C GLU A 13 15.86 -12.08 3.66
N GLY A 14 14.57 -12.20 4.01
CA GLY A 14 13.48 -12.23 3.04
C GLY A 14 13.38 -10.94 2.20
N ALA A 15 13.62 -9.78 2.81
CA ALA A 15 13.71 -8.52 2.09
C ALA A 15 14.89 -8.48 1.10
N LEU A 16 16.07 -9.02 1.46
CA LEU A 16 17.19 -9.17 0.52
C LEU A 16 16.91 -10.15 -0.62
N GLU A 17 16.20 -11.25 -0.36
CA GLU A 17 15.82 -12.21 -1.41
C GLU A 17 14.76 -11.65 -2.36
N GLU A 18 13.84 -10.79 -1.91
CA GLU A 18 12.95 -10.05 -2.81
C GLU A 18 13.70 -8.99 -3.64
N ILE A 19 14.67 -8.27 -3.06
CA ILE A 19 15.58 -7.38 -3.83
C ILE A 19 16.29 -8.17 -4.94
N LYS A 20 16.87 -9.32 -4.60
CA LYS A 20 17.55 -10.23 -5.54
C LYS A 20 16.64 -10.76 -6.66
N LYS A 21 15.37 -11.03 -6.34
CA LYS A 21 14.35 -11.55 -7.27
C LYS A 21 13.81 -10.47 -8.20
N CYS A 22 13.61 -9.25 -7.70
CA CYS A 22 12.96 -8.17 -8.45
C CYS A 22 13.93 -7.13 -9.06
N ALA A 23 15.15 -7.04 -8.55
CA ALA A 23 16.21 -6.14 -9.02
C ALA A 23 17.60 -6.84 -8.96
N PRO A 24 17.83 -7.86 -9.81
CA PRO A 24 19.05 -8.68 -9.77
C PRO A 24 20.34 -7.90 -10.10
N GLU A 25 20.26 -6.84 -10.91
CA GLU A 25 21.41 -6.00 -11.23
C GLU A 25 21.84 -5.17 -10.01
N GLU A 26 20.89 -4.51 -9.34
CA GLU A 26 21.10 -3.76 -8.11
C GLU A 26 21.56 -4.69 -6.98
N TYR A 27 20.97 -5.89 -6.85
CA TYR A 27 21.46 -6.90 -5.91
C TYR A 27 22.92 -7.30 -6.19
N THR A 28 23.32 -7.41 -7.45
CA THR A 28 24.72 -7.69 -7.82
C THR A 28 25.64 -6.53 -7.43
N ARG A 29 25.20 -5.28 -7.59
CA ARG A 29 25.93 -4.08 -7.11
C ARG A 29 26.04 -4.06 -5.58
N LEU A 30 24.96 -4.41 -4.86
CA LEU A 30 24.96 -4.55 -3.40
C LEU A 30 25.92 -5.66 -2.93
N ALA A 31 25.92 -6.82 -3.60
CA ALA A 31 26.78 -7.94 -3.25
C ALA A 31 28.29 -7.62 -3.42
N ALA A 32 28.63 -6.68 -4.31
CA ALA A 32 30.00 -6.19 -4.49
C ALA A 32 30.43 -5.14 -3.43
N GLY A 33 29.48 -4.49 -2.75
CA GLY A 33 29.73 -3.45 -1.73
C GLY A 33 29.24 -3.87 -0.35
N THR A 34 30.10 -4.54 0.43
CA THR A 34 29.79 -5.10 1.75
C THR A 34 29.08 -4.12 2.68
N ASP A 35 29.61 -2.90 2.79
CA ASP A 35 29.17 -1.92 3.79
C ASP A 35 27.75 -1.39 3.48
N ILE A 36 27.39 -1.28 2.20
CA ILE A 36 26.06 -0.84 1.75
C ILE A 36 25.05 -1.95 2.00
N LYS A 37 25.40 -3.20 1.67
CA LYS A 37 24.55 -4.37 1.94
C LYS A 37 24.30 -4.55 3.44
N ASP A 38 25.34 -4.43 4.27
CA ASP A 38 25.22 -4.55 5.71
C ASP A 38 24.39 -3.41 6.34
N LYS A 39 24.49 -2.18 5.81
CA LYS A 39 23.63 -1.06 6.22
C LYS A 39 22.15 -1.35 5.92
N ILE A 40 21.85 -1.84 4.71
CA ILE A 40 20.49 -2.16 4.28
C ILE A 40 19.92 -3.32 5.09
N LEU A 41 20.72 -4.36 5.36
CA LEU A 41 20.31 -5.48 6.20
C LEU A 41 19.99 -5.02 7.63
N LYS A 42 20.86 -4.21 8.26
CA LYS A 42 20.61 -3.65 9.60
C LYS A 42 19.37 -2.75 9.65
N ALA A 43 19.10 -1.99 8.58
CA ALA A 43 17.90 -1.18 8.46
C ALA A 43 16.62 -2.04 8.39
N ALA A 44 16.67 -3.16 7.66
CA ALA A 44 15.60 -4.15 7.60
C ALA A 44 15.40 -4.88 8.94
N GLU A 45 16.48 -5.31 9.60
CA GLU A 45 16.45 -5.93 10.93
C GLU A 45 15.85 -5.01 11.99
N ALA A 46 16.24 -3.72 12.00
CA ALA A 46 15.69 -2.73 12.92
C ALA A 46 14.17 -2.56 12.73
N THR A 47 13.72 -2.47 11.48
CA THR A 47 12.29 -2.33 11.14
C THR A 47 11.49 -3.59 11.52
N ALA A 48 12.02 -4.78 11.24
CA ALA A 48 11.40 -6.03 11.64
C ALA A 48 11.31 -6.18 13.17
N LYS A 49 12.36 -5.76 13.89
CA LYS A 49 12.38 -5.76 15.36
C LYS A 49 11.32 -4.83 15.95
N GLU A 50 11.21 -3.61 15.45
CA GLU A 50 10.18 -2.64 15.88
C GLU A 50 8.77 -3.19 15.62
N THR A 51 8.54 -3.76 14.42
CA THR A 51 7.27 -4.40 14.04
C THR A 51 6.89 -5.55 14.99
N LEU A 52 7.86 -6.38 15.39
CA LEU A 52 7.63 -7.51 16.30
C LEU A 52 7.38 -7.06 17.75
N LEU A 53 8.04 -5.98 18.21
CA LEU A 53 7.76 -5.39 19.52
C LEU A 53 6.34 -4.80 19.60
N LEU A 54 5.90 -4.11 18.54
CA LEU A 54 4.52 -3.65 18.41
C LEU A 54 3.53 -4.82 18.38
N ALA A 55 3.86 -5.93 17.71
CA ALA A 55 3.01 -7.11 17.70
C ALA A 55 2.77 -7.71 19.10
N GLU A 56 3.75 -7.65 20.00
CA GLU A 56 3.59 -8.07 21.39
C GLU A 56 2.68 -7.12 22.20
N GLU A 57 2.79 -5.80 22.00
CA GLU A 57 1.90 -4.82 22.62
C GLU A 57 0.43 -5.01 22.21
N PHE A 58 0.18 -5.41 20.96
CA PHE A 58 -1.16 -5.65 20.42
C PHE A 58 -1.69 -7.08 20.56
N ALA A 59 -0.87 -8.02 21.06
CA ALA A 59 -1.25 -9.41 21.29
C ALA A 59 -2.40 -9.53 22.32
N GLY A 60 -3.64 -9.57 21.82
CA GLY A 60 -4.86 -9.72 22.62
C GLY A 60 -5.41 -8.44 23.25
N GLN A 61 -4.92 -7.25 22.86
CA GLN A 61 -5.33 -5.96 23.47
C GLN A 61 -5.70 -4.89 22.42
N PRO A 62 -6.90 -4.96 21.79
CA PRO A 62 -7.31 -4.06 20.70
C PRO A 62 -7.72 -2.64 21.14
N ASN A 63 -7.66 -2.32 22.44
CA ASN A 63 -8.14 -1.06 23.00
C ASN A 63 -6.99 -0.06 23.25
N ALA A 64 -7.30 1.24 23.21
CA ALA A 64 -6.36 2.35 23.40
C ALA A 64 -5.19 2.38 22.39
N ILE A 65 -5.48 2.04 21.12
CA ILE A 65 -4.51 1.95 20.02
C ILE A 65 -3.56 3.16 19.96
N ALA A 66 -4.08 4.39 19.98
CA ALA A 66 -3.28 5.61 19.90
C ALA A 66 -2.25 5.72 21.05
N GLU A 67 -2.68 5.46 22.30
CA GLU A 67 -1.81 5.50 23.48
C GLU A 67 -0.74 4.40 23.45
N ARG A 68 -1.05 3.23 22.87
CA ARG A 68 -0.10 2.12 22.73
C ARG A 68 0.95 2.39 21.68
N ILE A 69 0.54 2.86 20.49
CA ILE A 69 1.48 3.26 19.43
C ILE A 69 2.44 4.34 19.97
N ALA A 70 1.93 5.35 20.68
CA ALA A 70 2.73 6.44 21.23
C ALA A 70 3.71 6.05 22.37
N LYS A 71 3.64 4.83 22.93
CA LYS A 71 4.66 4.32 23.86
C LYS A 71 5.91 3.81 23.15
N HIS A 72 5.76 3.34 21.92
CA HIS A 72 6.78 2.60 21.17
C HIS A 72 7.31 3.39 19.97
N LEU A 73 6.50 4.28 19.39
CA LEU A 73 6.85 5.13 18.25
C LEU A 73 6.94 6.61 18.66
N PRO A 74 7.92 7.40 18.17
CA PRO A 74 8.02 8.82 18.50
C PRO A 74 6.92 9.69 17.84
N ASP A 75 6.66 10.88 18.38
CA ASP A 75 5.52 11.72 17.96
C ASP A 75 5.47 12.06 16.45
N ASP A 76 6.63 12.21 15.80
CA ASP A 76 6.74 12.44 14.36
C ASP A 76 6.37 11.18 13.55
N ARG A 77 6.82 10.01 14.02
CA ARG A 77 6.46 8.67 13.56
C ARG A 77 4.94 8.47 13.57
N VAL A 78 4.27 8.85 14.67
CA VAL A 78 2.81 8.79 14.82
C VAL A 78 2.08 9.77 13.88
N LYS A 79 2.59 11.00 13.72
CA LYS A 79 2.03 11.98 12.78
C LYS A 79 2.16 11.54 11.32
N LEU A 80 3.26 10.87 10.95
CA LEU A 80 3.43 10.29 9.61
C LEU A 80 2.42 9.18 9.32
N ILE A 81 2.12 8.32 10.30
CA ILE A 81 1.05 7.31 10.20
C ILE A 81 -0.31 8.01 10.05
N GLN A 82 -0.60 9.02 10.88
CA GLN A 82 -1.81 9.85 10.81
C GLN A 82 -1.99 10.57 9.47
N GLY A 83 -0.90 10.88 8.75
CA GLY A 83 -0.94 11.39 7.39
C GLY A 83 -1.04 10.33 6.28
N GLY A 84 -0.82 9.04 6.57
CA GLY A 84 -0.51 8.01 5.57
C GLY A 84 -1.58 7.77 4.50
N LEU A 85 -2.87 7.88 4.84
CA LEU A 85 -3.99 7.83 3.88
C LEU A 85 -4.64 9.20 3.59
N ASN A 86 -4.02 10.29 4.07
CA ASN A 86 -4.42 11.66 3.74
C ASN A 86 -3.64 12.23 2.54
N ILE A 87 -2.80 11.41 1.90
CA ILE A 87 -2.04 11.73 0.69
C ILE A 87 -2.80 11.14 -0.50
N PRO A 88 -3.69 11.89 -1.17
CA PRO A 88 -4.36 11.38 -2.35
C PRO A 88 -3.32 11.14 -3.44
N THR A 89 -3.37 9.99 -4.09
CA THR A 89 -2.71 9.75 -5.39
C THR A 89 -3.43 10.57 -6.46
N PHE A 90 -4.74 10.36 -6.57
CA PHE A 90 -5.73 11.15 -7.30
C PHE A 90 -7.12 10.81 -6.75
N ARG A 91 -8.13 11.56 -7.18
CA ARG A 91 -9.54 11.27 -6.98
C ARG A 91 -10.20 11.06 -8.34
N ILE A 92 -11.16 10.14 -8.41
CA ILE A 92 -12.11 10.04 -9.50
C ILE A 92 -13.45 10.54 -8.98
N GLU A 93 -14.08 11.47 -9.69
CA GLU A 93 -15.51 11.75 -9.56
C GLU A 93 -16.24 11.04 -10.70
N ILE A 94 -17.34 10.33 -10.40
CA ILE A 94 -18.15 9.61 -11.41
C ILE A 94 -19.40 10.43 -11.69
N VAL A 95 -19.31 11.30 -12.70
CA VAL A 95 -20.38 12.26 -13.03
C VAL A 95 -21.34 11.69 -14.06
N LYS A 96 -22.61 12.10 -14.02
CA LYS A 96 -23.58 11.87 -15.10
C LYS A 96 -23.86 13.21 -15.78
N LYS A 97 -23.57 13.34 -17.07
CA LYS A 97 -23.77 14.58 -17.83
C LYS A 97 -25.19 14.64 -18.41
N ASP A 98 -25.57 15.80 -18.94
CA ASP A 98 -26.93 16.07 -19.46
C ASP A 98 -27.32 15.18 -20.65
N ASP A 99 -26.33 14.61 -21.36
CA ASP A 99 -26.52 13.59 -22.40
C ASP A 99 -26.91 12.20 -21.83
N GLY A 100 -27.02 12.08 -20.51
CA GLY A 100 -27.36 10.87 -19.79
C GLY A 100 -26.19 9.92 -19.58
N LYS A 101 -24.97 10.25 -20.04
CA LYS A 101 -23.81 9.36 -19.99
C LYS A 101 -22.98 9.56 -18.73
N HIS A 102 -22.26 8.51 -18.34
CA HIS A 102 -21.32 8.55 -17.23
C HIS A 102 -19.90 8.87 -17.70
N TRP A 103 -19.18 9.65 -16.89
CA TRP A 103 -17.80 10.07 -17.13
C TRP A 103 -16.96 9.92 -15.87
N LEU A 104 -15.66 9.65 -16.06
CA LEU A 104 -14.65 9.68 -15.01
C LEU A 104 -13.90 11.01 -15.08
N GLU A 105 -13.89 11.77 -14.00
CA GLU A 105 -13.11 13.02 -13.89
C GLU A 105 -11.98 12.84 -12.88
N PHE A 106 -10.73 12.93 -13.35
CA PHE A 106 -9.55 12.62 -12.56
C PHE A 106 -8.88 13.88 -12.03
N THR A 107 -8.89 14.07 -10.70
CA THR A 107 -8.32 15.27 -10.07
C THR A 107 -7.26 14.94 -9.03
N ARG A 108 -6.32 15.86 -8.83
CA ARG A 108 -5.34 15.84 -7.75
C ARG A 108 -5.06 17.28 -7.33
N ASP A 109 -5.04 17.57 -6.03
CA ASP A 109 -4.74 18.90 -5.48
C ASP A 109 -5.63 20.02 -6.12
N GLY A 110 -6.89 19.70 -6.41
CA GLY A 110 -7.88 20.59 -7.03
C GLY A 110 -7.68 20.84 -8.54
N LYS A 111 -6.79 20.09 -9.22
CA LYS A 111 -6.46 20.23 -10.64
C LYS A 111 -6.70 18.93 -11.39
N GLU A 112 -6.85 19.01 -12.71
CA GLU A 112 -6.87 17.82 -13.59
C GLU A 112 -5.56 17.03 -13.44
N PHE A 113 -5.67 15.71 -13.35
CA PHE A 113 -4.55 14.77 -13.19
C PHE A 113 -4.37 13.85 -14.41
N LEU A 114 -5.48 13.32 -14.92
CA LEU A 114 -5.61 12.59 -16.18
C LEU A 114 -6.79 13.20 -16.97
N PRO A 115 -6.81 13.08 -18.32
CA PRO A 115 -7.96 13.47 -19.11
C PRO A 115 -9.23 12.74 -18.64
N ALA A 116 -10.38 13.40 -18.73
CA ALA A 116 -11.66 12.78 -18.40
C ALA A 116 -12.07 11.73 -19.46
N ASP A 117 -12.55 10.58 -19.02
CA ASP A 117 -12.93 9.44 -19.87
C ASP A 117 -14.45 9.20 -19.85
N GLU A 118 -15.05 8.95 -21.02
CA GLU A 118 -16.48 8.60 -21.18
C GLU A 118 -16.68 7.09 -20.98
N LEU A 119 -17.64 6.70 -20.13
CA LEU A 119 -17.97 5.28 -19.91
C LEU A 119 -18.96 4.78 -20.98
N VAL A 120 -18.45 4.52 -22.19
CA VAL A 120 -19.26 4.03 -23.33
C VAL A 120 -19.47 2.52 -23.34
N SER A 121 -18.63 1.76 -22.64
CA SER A 121 -18.67 0.31 -22.63
C SER A 121 -18.22 -0.30 -21.29
N ARG A 122 -18.55 -1.58 -21.09
CA ARG A 122 -18.08 -2.36 -19.93
C ARG A 122 -16.56 -2.42 -19.80
N PHE A 123 -15.80 -2.22 -20.89
CA PHE A 123 -14.34 -2.18 -20.91
C PHE A 123 -13.77 -0.89 -20.30
N ASP A 124 -14.46 0.24 -20.52
CA ASP A 124 -14.09 1.54 -19.93
C ASP A 124 -14.38 1.54 -18.43
N VAL A 125 -15.48 0.89 -18.04
CA VAL A 125 -15.81 0.65 -16.61
C VAL A 125 -14.76 -0.26 -15.95
N ASP A 126 -14.35 -1.36 -16.61
CA ASP A 126 -13.27 -2.22 -16.11
C ASP A 126 -11.92 -1.49 -16.01
N TRP A 127 -11.67 -0.52 -16.88
CA TRP A 127 -10.51 0.35 -16.78
C TRP A 127 -10.62 1.31 -15.57
N GLY A 128 -11.78 1.93 -15.35
CA GLY A 128 -12.05 2.74 -14.16
C GLY A 128 -11.86 1.96 -12.84
N ILE A 129 -12.35 0.71 -12.78
CA ILE A 129 -12.14 -0.19 -11.63
C ILE A 129 -10.65 -0.49 -11.45
N THR A 130 -9.92 -0.78 -12.55
CA THR A 130 -8.47 -1.01 -12.51
C THR A 130 -7.72 0.22 -11.97
N LEU A 131 -8.12 1.43 -12.34
CA LEU A 131 -7.54 2.67 -11.82
C LEU A 131 -7.83 2.88 -10.32
N GLN A 132 -9.04 2.54 -9.84
CA GLN A 132 -9.32 2.57 -8.40
C GLN A 132 -8.47 1.56 -7.62
N TYR A 133 -8.39 0.31 -8.08
CA TYR A 133 -7.53 -0.71 -7.47
C TYR A 133 -6.05 -0.31 -7.46
N THR A 134 -5.58 0.31 -8.54
CA THR A 134 -4.23 0.89 -8.60
C THR A 134 -4.03 1.95 -7.53
N SER A 135 -4.97 2.88 -7.41
CA SER A 135 -4.93 3.97 -6.44
C SER A 135 -4.94 3.46 -4.99
N ILE A 136 -5.81 2.49 -4.69
CA ILE A 136 -5.91 1.80 -3.40
C ILE A 136 -4.58 1.14 -3.02
N LEU A 137 -3.96 0.36 -3.92
CA LEU A 137 -2.69 -0.32 -3.63
C LEU A 137 -1.52 0.65 -3.44
N ILE A 138 -1.47 1.74 -4.21
CA ILE A 138 -0.45 2.77 -4.02
C ILE A 138 -0.62 3.43 -2.65
N GLU A 139 -1.83 3.85 -2.28
CA GLU A 139 -2.07 4.48 -0.97
C GLU A 139 -1.85 3.50 0.21
N ALA A 140 -2.11 2.20 0.02
CA ALA A 140 -1.75 1.18 1.01
C ALA A 140 -0.22 1.07 1.21
N ILE A 141 0.56 1.12 0.13
CA ILE A 141 2.03 1.07 0.20
C ILE A 141 2.59 2.38 0.77
N LEU A 142 2.00 3.53 0.42
CA LEU A 142 2.32 4.80 1.07
C LEU A 142 2.06 4.73 2.58
N LEU A 143 0.94 4.17 3.03
CA LEU A 143 0.71 3.96 4.46
C LEU A 143 1.80 3.10 5.13
N VAL A 144 2.26 2.01 4.49
CA VAL A 144 3.37 1.18 4.99
C VAL A 144 4.69 1.96 5.03
N MET A 145 5.00 2.80 4.02
CA MET A 145 6.15 3.71 4.06
C MET A 145 6.05 4.70 5.23
N SER A 146 4.86 5.27 5.43
CA SER A 146 4.49 6.12 6.57
C SER A 146 4.54 5.39 7.92
N ALA A 147 4.55 4.05 7.94
CA ALA A 147 4.67 3.20 9.13
C ALA A 147 6.12 2.78 9.45
N VAL A 148 7.00 2.58 8.45
CA VAL A 148 8.41 2.18 8.69
C VAL A 148 9.41 3.31 8.96
N GLY A 149 9.02 4.57 8.75
CA GLY A 149 9.90 5.73 9.03
C GLY A 149 9.90 6.83 7.99
N ILE A 150 9.26 6.61 6.83
CA ILE A 150 9.61 7.34 5.61
C ILE A 150 8.62 8.49 5.38
N PRO A 151 9.07 9.75 5.38
CA PRO A 151 8.22 10.89 5.04
C PRO A 151 7.88 10.87 3.55
N ILE A 152 6.62 11.17 3.23
CA ILE A 152 6.10 11.03 1.88
C ILE A 152 5.82 12.41 1.30
N SER A 153 6.64 12.81 0.33
CA SER A 153 6.49 14.06 -0.42
C SER A 153 6.76 13.77 -1.89
N LEU A 154 5.71 13.37 -2.61
CA LEU A 154 5.80 12.89 -3.99
C LEU A 154 5.22 13.91 -4.96
N SER A 155 5.93 14.14 -6.06
CA SER A 155 5.45 15.04 -7.13
C SER A 155 4.33 14.39 -7.93
N ALA A 156 3.45 15.21 -8.52
CA ALA A 156 2.40 14.73 -9.41
C ALA A 156 2.95 13.90 -10.60
N TYR A 157 4.18 14.20 -11.05
CA TYR A 157 4.87 13.40 -12.08
C TYR A 157 5.18 11.97 -11.60
N VAL A 158 5.77 11.82 -10.41
CA VAL A 158 6.08 10.49 -9.84
C VAL A 158 4.80 9.69 -9.64
N ILE A 159 3.77 10.29 -9.03
CA ILE A 159 2.48 9.61 -8.82
C ILE A 159 1.85 9.20 -10.16
N LYS A 160 1.85 10.07 -11.18
CA LYS A 160 1.30 9.75 -12.51
C LYS A 160 2.06 8.61 -13.20
N LYS A 161 3.39 8.57 -13.07
CA LYS A 161 4.23 7.47 -13.54
C LYS A 161 3.84 6.17 -12.81
N THR A 162 3.80 6.17 -11.48
CA THR A 162 3.45 4.98 -10.67
C THR A 162 2.05 4.47 -10.98
N VAL A 163 1.05 5.36 -11.10
CA VAL A 163 -0.32 4.98 -11.47
C VAL A 163 -0.34 4.30 -12.84
N ASN A 164 0.35 4.83 -13.84
CA ASN A 164 0.41 4.21 -15.17
C ASN A 164 1.09 2.83 -15.15
N GLU A 165 2.23 2.71 -14.48
CA GLU A 165 3.02 1.47 -14.40
C GLU A 165 2.29 0.37 -13.61
N ALA A 166 1.66 0.74 -12.49
CA ALA A 166 0.88 -0.17 -11.66
C ALA A 166 -0.44 -0.57 -12.32
N ALA A 167 -1.19 0.37 -12.92
CA ALA A 167 -2.42 0.05 -13.65
C ALA A 167 -2.17 -0.85 -14.85
N ALA A 168 -1.11 -0.61 -15.62
CA ALA A 168 -0.67 -1.50 -16.69
C ALA A 168 -0.33 -2.91 -16.16
N SER A 169 0.34 -2.99 -15.01
CA SER A 169 0.67 -4.26 -14.35
C SER A 169 -0.58 -4.99 -13.84
N ILE A 170 -1.53 -4.32 -13.17
CA ILE A 170 -2.78 -4.95 -12.72
C ILE A 170 -3.64 -5.39 -13.93
N ARG A 171 -3.66 -4.60 -15.00
CA ARG A 171 -4.41 -4.92 -16.21
C ARG A 171 -3.86 -6.15 -16.94
N SER A 172 -2.54 -6.19 -17.16
CA SER A 172 -1.89 -7.17 -18.06
C SER A 172 -1.17 -8.32 -17.36
N LYS A 173 -0.81 -8.19 -16.08
CA LYS A 173 0.02 -9.13 -15.32
C LYS A 173 -0.56 -9.55 -13.97
N ALA A 174 -1.67 -8.95 -13.50
CA ALA A 174 -2.33 -9.46 -12.30
C ALA A 174 -2.72 -10.92 -12.52
N SER A 175 -2.32 -11.78 -11.59
CA SER A 175 -2.92 -13.09 -11.46
C SER A 175 -4.42 -12.93 -11.18
N SER A 176 -5.21 -13.94 -11.53
CA SER A 176 -6.60 -14.04 -11.06
C SER A 176 -6.69 -13.88 -9.54
N LYS A 177 -5.69 -14.40 -8.80
CA LYS A 177 -5.56 -14.23 -7.35
C LYS A 177 -5.50 -12.76 -6.89
N LEU A 178 -4.68 -11.91 -7.54
CA LEU A 178 -4.59 -10.49 -7.16
C LEU A 178 -5.90 -9.74 -7.43
N ARG A 179 -6.57 -10.02 -8.56
CA ARG A 179 -7.89 -9.42 -8.83
C ARG A 179 -8.94 -9.86 -7.81
N LEU A 180 -9.01 -11.16 -7.52
CA LEU A 180 -9.90 -11.70 -6.48
C LEU A 180 -9.62 -11.06 -5.11
N ALA A 181 -8.36 -10.90 -4.71
CA ALA A 181 -8.02 -10.23 -3.45
C ALA A 181 -8.45 -8.75 -3.39
N LEU A 182 -8.46 -8.05 -4.54
CA LEU A 182 -8.97 -6.68 -4.65
C LEU A 182 -10.50 -6.63 -4.60
N ASP A 183 -11.19 -7.58 -5.24
CA ASP A 183 -12.65 -7.72 -5.17
C ASP A 183 -13.11 -8.08 -3.75
N ASP A 184 -12.44 -9.07 -3.13
CA ASP A 184 -12.66 -9.52 -1.74
C ASP A 184 -12.40 -8.39 -0.73
N PHE A 185 -11.38 -7.54 -0.98
CA PHE A 185 -11.10 -6.36 -0.17
C PHE A 185 -12.27 -5.38 -0.13
N VAL A 186 -12.87 -5.05 -1.29
CA VAL A 186 -14.03 -4.14 -1.36
C VAL A 186 -15.21 -4.75 -0.60
N GLY A 187 -15.49 -6.04 -0.80
CA GLY A 187 -16.55 -6.75 -0.08
C GLY A 187 -16.34 -6.76 1.44
N ALA A 188 -15.11 -7.03 1.89
CA ALA A 188 -14.75 -7.03 3.31
C ALA A 188 -14.80 -5.62 3.94
N TRP A 189 -14.39 -4.59 3.18
CA TRP A 189 -14.46 -3.19 3.60
C TRP A 189 -15.89 -2.71 3.83
N ASP A 190 -16.80 -3.01 2.90
CA ASP A 190 -18.21 -2.64 3.02
C ASP A 190 -18.89 -3.43 4.15
N ALA A 191 -18.61 -4.73 4.26
CA ALA A 191 -19.09 -5.58 5.36
C ALA A 191 -18.54 -5.18 6.75
N ALA A 192 -17.42 -4.47 6.82
CA ALA A 192 -16.87 -3.91 8.05
C ALA A 192 -17.63 -2.67 8.56
N ALA A 193 -18.42 -2.00 7.71
CA ALA A 193 -19.21 -0.81 8.02
C ALA A 193 -18.38 0.30 8.73
N SER A 194 -18.69 0.63 9.98
CA SER A 194 -17.96 1.64 10.78
C SER A 194 -16.87 1.05 11.68
N ASN A 195 -16.60 -0.26 11.61
CA ASN A 195 -15.60 -0.90 12.47
C ASN A 195 -14.17 -0.69 11.93
N PRO A 196 -13.31 0.10 12.62
CA PRO A 196 -11.96 0.43 12.13
C PRO A 196 -11.08 -0.82 12.01
N SER A 197 -11.10 -1.70 13.01
CA SER A 197 -10.25 -2.90 13.04
C SER A 197 -10.57 -3.89 11.93
N LYS A 198 -11.85 -4.04 11.56
CA LYS A 198 -12.24 -4.87 10.41
C LYS A 198 -11.85 -4.24 9.06
N LYS A 199 -11.92 -2.91 8.93
CA LYS A 199 -11.41 -2.20 7.74
C LYS A 199 -9.89 -2.29 7.62
N ALA A 200 -9.20 -2.19 8.75
CA ALA A 200 -7.76 -2.38 8.85
C ALA A 200 -7.33 -3.81 8.50
N GLN A 201 -8.06 -4.82 8.98
CA GLN A 201 -7.86 -6.22 8.60
C GLN A 201 -7.98 -6.40 7.08
N ALA A 202 -9.07 -5.90 6.47
CA ALA A 202 -9.25 -5.98 5.02
C ALA A 202 -8.08 -5.33 4.25
N LEU A 203 -7.61 -4.15 4.67
CA LEU A 203 -6.48 -3.47 4.04
C LEU A 203 -5.16 -4.24 4.24
N PHE A 204 -4.95 -4.86 5.41
CA PHE A 204 -3.81 -5.73 5.64
C PHE A 204 -3.84 -6.98 4.75
N ASP A 205 -5.00 -7.62 4.60
CA ASP A 205 -5.16 -8.83 3.79
C ASP A 205 -4.88 -8.55 2.31
N VAL A 206 -5.32 -7.42 1.76
CA VAL A 206 -4.98 -7.05 0.37
C VAL A 206 -3.51 -6.68 0.18
N ILE A 207 -2.85 -6.10 1.20
CA ILE A 207 -1.38 -5.90 1.19
C ILE A 207 -0.65 -7.25 1.18
N LYS A 208 -1.06 -8.20 2.03
CA LYS A 208 -0.48 -9.56 2.13
C LYS A 208 -0.66 -10.36 0.83
N GLU A 209 -1.82 -10.25 0.20
CA GLU A 209 -2.08 -10.89 -1.09
C GLU A 209 -1.36 -10.20 -2.24
N SER A 210 -1.22 -8.87 -2.21
CA SER A 210 -0.41 -8.12 -3.17
C SER A 210 1.09 -8.40 -3.04
N TYR A 211 1.59 -8.65 -1.82
CA TYR A 211 2.96 -9.10 -1.57
C TYR A 211 3.20 -10.51 -2.17
N SER A 212 2.19 -11.37 -2.05
CA SER A 212 2.21 -12.72 -2.63
C SER A 212 2.06 -12.73 -4.16
N ALA A 213 1.58 -11.63 -4.76
CA ALA A 213 1.45 -11.46 -6.20
C ALA A 213 2.76 -10.92 -6.81
N THR A 214 3.21 -11.54 -7.91
CA THR A 214 4.56 -11.34 -8.46
C THR A 214 4.91 -9.87 -8.76
N GLY A 215 5.71 -9.27 -7.88
CA GLY A 215 6.42 -8.01 -8.10
C GLY A 215 5.58 -6.73 -8.06
N ILE A 216 4.27 -6.77 -7.80
CA ILE A 216 3.44 -5.55 -7.86
C ILE A 216 3.80 -4.52 -6.78
N ILE A 217 3.98 -4.96 -5.52
CA ILE A 217 4.42 -4.07 -4.43
C ILE A 217 5.81 -3.50 -4.75
N TRP A 218 6.74 -4.34 -5.20
CA TRP A 218 8.09 -3.92 -5.59
C TRP A 218 8.08 -2.83 -6.66
N ASN A 219 7.34 -3.06 -7.75
CA ASN A 219 7.24 -2.10 -8.86
C ASN A 219 6.66 -0.76 -8.40
N ILE A 220 5.68 -0.78 -7.49
CA ILE A 220 5.14 0.44 -6.90
C ILE A 220 6.21 1.15 -6.07
N ILE A 221 6.88 0.49 -5.12
CA ILE A 221 7.94 1.11 -4.30
C ILE A 221 9.05 1.69 -5.19
N GLN A 222 9.55 0.93 -6.16
CA GLN A 222 10.59 1.36 -7.09
C GLN A 222 10.17 2.60 -7.90
N SER A 223 8.91 2.66 -8.34
CA SER A 223 8.36 3.81 -9.07
C SER A 223 8.21 5.04 -8.19
N LEU A 224 7.66 4.88 -6.97
CA LEU A 224 7.53 5.95 -5.98
C LEU A 224 8.89 6.53 -5.57
N CYS A 225 9.90 5.68 -5.49
CA CYS A 225 11.26 6.04 -5.10
C CYS A 225 12.17 6.40 -6.29
N SER A 226 11.64 6.55 -7.53
CA SER A 226 12.50 6.66 -8.73
C SER A 226 13.30 7.96 -8.87
N ASN A 227 13.19 8.88 -7.90
CA ASN A 227 14.01 10.09 -7.79
C ASN A 227 15.10 9.98 -6.71
N MET A 228 15.16 8.89 -5.95
CA MET A 228 16.18 8.65 -4.91
C MET A 228 17.45 8.05 -5.53
N GLU A 229 18.57 8.15 -4.82
CA GLU A 229 19.78 7.42 -5.21
C GLU A 229 19.56 5.91 -5.14
N TRP A 230 20.32 5.16 -5.97
CA TRP A 230 20.07 3.72 -6.17
C TRP A 230 20.14 2.89 -4.87
N TYR A 231 20.93 3.34 -3.88
CA TYR A 231 21.06 2.69 -2.58
C TYR A 231 20.01 3.15 -1.55
N GLU A 232 19.45 4.35 -1.70
CA GLU A 232 18.42 4.90 -0.81
C GLU A 232 17.07 4.24 -1.06
N TRP A 233 16.71 4.02 -2.33
CA TRP A 233 15.50 3.26 -2.65
C TRP A 233 15.65 1.77 -2.31
N MET A 234 16.85 1.21 -2.38
CA MET A 234 17.14 -0.15 -1.88
C MET A 234 16.93 -0.25 -0.36
N GLU A 235 17.42 0.71 0.42
CA GLU A 235 17.17 0.74 1.87
C GLU A 235 15.68 0.91 2.19
N THR A 236 14.99 1.77 1.43
CA THR A 236 13.54 1.99 1.53
C THR A 236 12.76 0.71 1.24
N SER A 237 13.02 0.05 0.10
CA SER A 237 12.41 -1.24 -0.26
C SER A 237 12.67 -2.31 0.79
N ALA A 238 13.89 -2.38 1.34
CA ALA A 238 14.24 -3.35 2.37
C ALA A 238 13.44 -3.13 3.65
N LYS A 239 13.33 -1.89 4.13
CA LYS A 239 12.53 -1.51 5.31
C LYS A 239 11.06 -1.87 5.14
N VAL A 240 10.44 -1.39 4.05
CA VAL A 240 9.03 -1.67 3.71
C VAL A 240 8.77 -3.17 3.61
N THR A 241 9.64 -3.91 2.93
CA THR A 241 9.50 -5.36 2.76
C THR A 241 9.67 -6.12 4.06
N ALA A 242 10.66 -5.74 4.90
CA ALA A 242 10.88 -6.36 6.20
C ALA A 242 9.69 -6.16 7.15
N MET A 243 9.07 -4.97 7.13
CA MET A 243 7.84 -4.72 7.88
C MET A 243 6.68 -5.60 7.39
N ILE A 244 6.45 -5.68 6.07
CA ILE A 244 5.40 -6.53 5.50
C ILE A 244 5.63 -8.00 5.89
N ILE A 245 6.86 -8.51 5.79
CA ILE A 245 7.17 -9.88 6.21
C ILE A 245 6.95 -10.06 7.72
N ALA A 246 7.42 -9.14 8.56
CA ALA A 246 7.24 -9.23 10.01
C ALA A 246 5.75 -9.19 10.41
N ALA A 247 4.95 -8.31 9.80
CA ALA A 247 3.50 -8.23 9.97
C ALA A 247 2.81 -9.54 9.52
N ILE A 248 3.20 -10.12 8.39
CA ILE A 248 2.67 -11.42 7.93
C ILE A 248 2.99 -12.57 8.91
N ASN A 249 4.14 -12.54 9.59
CA ASN A 249 4.48 -13.53 10.62
C ASN A 249 3.80 -13.27 11.98
N THR A 250 3.01 -12.19 12.12
CA THR A 250 2.28 -11.80 13.34
C THR A 250 0.80 -11.51 13.07
N ASP A 251 0.24 -12.15 12.04
CA ASP A 251 -1.16 -12.01 11.60
C ASP A 251 -1.63 -10.56 11.38
N GLY A 252 -0.69 -9.67 11.07
CA GLY A 252 -0.92 -8.25 10.79
C GLY A 252 -1.08 -7.36 12.02
N ALA A 253 -1.07 -7.90 13.25
CA ALA A 253 -1.39 -7.17 14.48
C ALA A 253 -0.84 -5.72 14.59
N PRO A 254 0.47 -5.44 14.35
CA PRO A 254 1.00 -4.08 14.44
C PRO A 254 0.45 -3.16 13.32
N LEU A 255 0.52 -3.60 12.06
CA LEU A 255 0.07 -2.82 10.92
C LEU A 255 -1.46 -2.60 10.93
N ILE A 256 -2.23 -3.58 11.42
CA ILE A 256 -3.69 -3.44 11.63
C ILE A 256 -3.98 -2.36 12.69
N ALA A 257 -3.19 -2.27 13.76
CA ALA A 257 -3.34 -1.21 14.76
C ALA A 257 -3.02 0.18 14.16
N GLU A 258 -1.94 0.29 13.39
CA GLU A 258 -1.54 1.53 12.71
C GLU A 258 -2.57 1.99 11.67
N ILE A 259 -3.11 1.07 10.85
CA ILE A 259 -4.22 1.37 9.94
C ILE A 259 -5.46 1.80 10.74
N SER A 260 -5.81 1.07 11.82
CA SER A 260 -7.01 1.36 12.64
C SER A 260 -7.00 2.76 13.25
N LEU A 261 -5.82 3.33 13.53
CA LEU A 261 -5.66 4.69 14.04
C LEU A 261 -6.21 5.75 13.06
N ILE A 262 -6.21 5.46 11.75
CA ILE A 262 -6.35 6.48 10.69
C ILE A 262 -7.51 6.21 9.71
N ILE A 263 -8.03 4.99 9.71
CA ILE A 263 -8.90 4.50 8.62
C ILE A 263 -10.29 5.13 8.59
N LEU A 264 -10.75 5.71 9.71
CA LEU A 264 -12.03 6.41 9.81
C LEU A 264 -11.95 7.87 9.35
N SER A 265 -10.77 8.49 9.41
CA SER A 265 -10.52 9.85 8.91
C SER A 265 -10.11 9.90 7.44
N ALA A 266 -9.76 8.75 6.84
CA ALA A 266 -9.29 8.62 5.48
C ALA A 266 -10.44 8.70 4.44
N GLU A 267 -11.19 9.81 4.42
CA GLU A 267 -12.37 9.98 3.56
C GLU A 267 -12.07 9.76 2.08
N ASP A 268 -10.97 10.33 1.58
CA ASP A 268 -10.59 10.24 0.17
C ASP A 268 -10.06 8.85 -0.20
N PHE A 269 -9.64 8.02 0.75
CA PHE A 269 -9.39 6.60 0.54
C PHE A 269 -10.71 5.82 0.49
N ALA A 270 -11.64 6.10 1.41
CA ALA A 270 -12.96 5.48 1.43
C ALA A 270 -13.78 5.74 0.15
N LYS A 271 -13.68 6.95 -0.42
CA LYS A 271 -14.33 7.31 -1.71
C LYS A 271 -13.84 6.44 -2.89
N LYS A 272 -12.56 6.04 -2.91
CA LYS A 272 -12.01 5.17 -3.97
C LYS A 272 -12.68 3.80 -3.98
N ILE A 273 -12.96 3.28 -2.80
CA ILE A 273 -13.63 1.99 -2.60
C ILE A 273 -15.11 2.11 -2.99
N ALA A 274 -15.81 3.16 -2.53
CA ALA A 274 -17.19 3.43 -2.93
C ALA A 274 -17.34 3.59 -4.46
N ASN A 275 -16.35 4.22 -5.12
CA ASN A 275 -16.30 4.33 -6.58
C ASN A 275 -16.17 2.97 -7.28
N VAL A 276 -15.47 1.97 -6.71
CA VAL A 276 -15.47 0.61 -7.28
C VAL A 276 -16.88 0.03 -7.26
N THR A 277 -17.60 0.15 -6.13
CA THR A 277 -18.99 -0.32 -6.01
C THR A 277 -19.91 0.39 -7.01
N GLN A 278 -19.80 1.71 -7.15
CA GLN A 278 -20.57 2.49 -8.15
C GLN A 278 -20.25 2.06 -9.60
N LEU A 279 -18.98 1.84 -9.94
CA LEU A 279 -18.57 1.35 -11.26
C LEU A 279 -19.11 -0.06 -11.52
N CYS A 280 -19.06 -0.96 -10.55
CA CYS A 280 -19.65 -2.28 -10.64
C CYS A 280 -21.17 -2.23 -10.90
N ASP A 281 -21.89 -1.27 -10.33
CA ASP A 281 -23.33 -1.09 -10.59
C ASP A 281 -23.62 -0.48 -11.96
N ILE A 282 -22.82 0.50 -12.41
CA ILE A 282 -22.86 1.01 -13.79
C ILE A 282 -22.61 -0.14 -14.78
N LYS A 283 -21.63 -1.02 -14.52
CA LYS A 283 -21.31 -2.18 -15.37
C LYS A 283 -22.47 -3.17 -15.49
N LYS A 284 -23.26 -3.36 -14.43
CA LYS A 284 -24.45 -4.23 -14.42
C LYS A 284 -25.61 -3.64 -15.24
N ALA A 285 -25.70 -2.32 -15.31
CA ALA A 285 -26.77 -1.59 -16.01
C ALA A 285 -26.51 -1.41 -17.53
N MET A 286 -25.30 -1.72 -18.01
CA MET A 286 -24.88 -1.70 -19.43
C MET A 286 -25.15 -3.01 -20.16
#